data_AF-A0A0D3KWD8-F1
#
_entry.id   AF-A0A0D3KWD8-F1
#
_cell.length_a   1.000
_cell.length_b   1.000
_cell.length_c   1.000
_cell.angle_alpha   90.00
_cell.angle_beta   90.00
_cell.angle_gamma   90.00
#
_symmetry.space_group_name_H-M   'P 1'
#
loop_
_entity.id
_entity.type
_entity.pdbx_description
1 polymer ?
#
loop_
_entity_poly.entity_id
_entity_poly.type
_entity_poly.pdbx_seq_one_letter_code
_entity_poly.pdbx_strand_id
1 'polypeptide(L)'
;MRYLCVLVATLAGASAQTTAAAPAAPPDAVAAPTPTPVPTPVPTPEPTPAPIVPARGQCEALQTLFEKTRGASWHNNSGWMTTHVSCCKWHGITCDAEGFITKIELPFNKLAGVLPDDI
;
A
#
# COMPACT_ATOMS: atom_id res chain seq x y z
N MET A 1 -10.21 27.98 -18.14
CA MET A 1 -8.88 28.32 -17.59
C MET A 1 -7.99 27.12 -17.90
N ARG A 2 -7.33 27.10 -19.07
CA ARG A 2 -5.97 27.60 -19.37
C ARG A 2 -4.84 26.81 -18.67
N TYR A 3 -4.28 25.88 -19.47
CA TYR A 3 -2.89 25.40 -19.57
C TYR A 3 -2.29 24.61 -18.38
N LEU A 4 -1.82 23.35 -18.46
CA LEU A 4 -1.06 22.59 -19.49
C LEU A 4 0.41 23.04 -19.57
N CYS A 5 1.33 22.26 -18.97
CA CYS A 5 2.79 22.37 -19.06
C CYS A 5 3.41 20.97 -18.78
N VAL A 6 3.46 20.08 -19.78
CA VAL A 6 4.55 19.84 -20.75
C VAL A 6 5.54 18.76 -20.27
N LEU A 7 5.47 17.61 -20.94
CA LEU A 7 6.51 16.58 -20.99
C LEU A 7 7.69 17.07 -21.83
N VAL A 8 8.93 16.81 -21.40
CA VAL A 8 10.10 16.80 -22.28
C VAL A 8 11.00 15.62 -21.90
N ALA A 9 11.42 14.84 -22.90
CA ALA A 9 12.37 13.76 -22.77
C ALA A 9 13.54 13.98 -23.74
N THR A 10 14.77 13.69 -23.32
CA THR A 10 15.95 13.56 -24.19
C THR A 10 16.89 12.49 -23.65
N LEU A 11 17.60 11.83 -24.57
CA LEU A 11 18.39 10.61 -24.33
C LEU A 11 19.88 10.81 -24.67
N ALA A 12 20.67 9.86 -24.16
CA ALA A 12 21.87 9.26 -24.78
C ALA A 12 23.28 9.86 -24.59
N GLY A 13 24.23 8.92 -24.39
CA GLY A 13 25.66 9.04 -24.67
C GLY A 13 26.60 8.85 -23.46
N ALA A 14 27.68 8.06 -23.50
CA ALA A 14 28.12 7.04 -24.48
C ALA A 14 29.28 6.18 -23.91
N SER A 15 29.32 4.87 -24.26
CA SER A 15 30.51 4.02 -24.51
C SER A 15 31.59 3.81 -23.39
N ALA A 16 32.44 2.75 -23.37
CA ALA A 16 32.73 1.68 -24.34
C ALA A 16 33.23 0.36 -23.67
N GLN A 17 32.89 -0.78 -24.29
CA GLN A 17 33.75 -1.95 -24.66
C GLN A 17 34.77 -2.54 -23.65
N THR A 18 34.90 -3.88 -23.53
CA THR A 18 35.82 -4.69 -24.37
C THR A 18 35.50 -6.21 -24.35
N THR A 19 35.89 -6.92 -25.41
CA THR A 19 35.61 -8.32 -25.78
C THR A 19 36.71 -9.34 -25.46
N ALA A 20 36.34 -10.62 -25.23
CA ALA A 20 37.04 -11.86 -25.68
C ALA A 20 36.23 -13.10 -25.19
N ALA A 21 35.63 -13.98 -26.01
CA ALA A 21 36.17 -14.88 -27.04
C ALA A 21 36.88 -16.14 -26.47
N ALA A 22 36.15 -17.27 -26.44
CA ALA A 22 36.67 -18.63 -26.20
C ALA A 22 37.14 -19.27 -27.54
N PRO A 23 37.94 -20.36 -27.52
CA PRO A 23 37.41 -21.73 -27.31
C PRO A 23 38.30 -22.52 -26.28
N ALA A 24 38.26 -23.85 -26.06
CA ALA A 24 37.64 -24.98 -26.76
C ALA A 24 37.32 -26.18 -25.83
N ALA A 25 36.81 -27.27 -26.43
CA ALA A 25 36.73 -28.65 -25.90
C ALA A 25 37.49 -29.58 -26.92
N PRO A 26 37.49 -30.95 -26.90
CA PRO A 26 36.70 -31.95 -26.13
C PRO A 26 37.61 -33.14 -25.65
N PRO A 27 37.21 -34.45 -25.52
CA PRO A 27 35.88 -35.10 -25.54
C PRO A 27 35.60 -36.16 -24.42
N ASP A 28 34.43 -36.80 -24.56
CA ASP A 28 34.04 -38.14 -24.08
C ASP A 28 33.89 -38.44 -22.57
N ALA A 29 32.65 -38.28 -22.11
CA ALA A 29 32.13 -39.02 -20.95
C ALA A 29 30.68 -39.51 -21.23
N VAL A 30 30.58 -40.77 -21.63
CA VAL A 30 29.46 -41.73 -21.48
C VAL A 30 28.05 -41.14 -21.27
N ALA A 31 27.17 -41.34 -22.25
CA ALA A 31 25.74 -41.04 -22.12
C ALA A 31 25.08 -41.92 -21.04
N ALA A 32 24.78 -41.32 -19.88
CA ALA A 32 23.96 -41.91 -18.84
C ALA A 32 22.48 -41.98 -19.27
N PRO A 33 21.68 -42.93 -18.74
CA PRO A 33 20.25 -42.98 -19.02
C PRO A 33 19.57 -41.70 -18.51
N THR A 34 18.83 -41.03 -19.39
CA THR A 34 18.13 -39.79 -19.07
C THR A 34 17.10 -40.03 -17.95
N PRO A 35 17.16 -39.33 -16.81
CA PRO A 35 16.08 -39.38 -15.84
C PRO A 35 14.82 -38.81 -16.50
N THR A 36 13.74 -39.59 -16.50
CA THR A 36 12.43 -39.11 -16.95
C THR A 36 12.06 -37.88 -16.11
N PRO A 37 11.65 -36.75 -16.70
CA PRO A 37 11.24 -35.59 -15.92
C PRO A 37 10.00 -35.99 -15.11
N VAL A 38 10.15 -36.06 -13.79
CA VAL A 38 9.02 -36.13 -12.87
C VAL A 38 8.17 -34.89 -13.15
N PRO A 39 6.85 -35.02 -13.36
CA PRO A 39 6.00 -33.84 -13.51
C PRO A 39 6.06 -33.06 -12.21
N THR A 40 6.71 -31.89 -12.24
CA THR A 40 6.66 -30.93 -11.14
C THR A 40 5.19 -30.70 -10.79
N PRO A 41 4.77 -30.86 -9.52
CA PRO A 41 3.40 -30.54 -9.16
C PRO A 41 3.17 -29.08 -9.53
N VAL A 42 2.19 -28.85 -10.40
CA VAL A 42 1.78 -27.49 -10.77
C VAL A 42 1.45 -26.77 -9.45
N PRO A 43 2.07 -25.62 -9.14
CA PRO A 43 1.69 -24.87 -7.96
C PRO A 43 0.20 -24.59 -8.09
N THR A 44 -0.58 -25.17 -7.17
CA THR A 44 -1.98 -24.75 -7.02
C THR A 44 -1.91 -23.25 -6.77
N PRO A 45 -2.60 -22.41 -7.57
CA PRO A 45 -2.56 -20.98 -7.35
C PRO A 45 -3.06 -20.73 -5.93
N GLU A 46 -2.14 -20.33 -5.06
CA GLU A 46 -2.48 -19.86 -3.73
C GLU A 46 -3.52 -18.75 -3.91
N PRO A 47 -4.67 -18.81 -3.21
CA PRO A 47 -5.72 -17.83 -3.41
C PRO A 47 -5.13 -16.46 -3.12
N THR A 48 -4.99 -15.63 -4.16
CA THR A 48 -4.44 -14.28 -4.05
C THR A 48 -5.09 -13.61 -2.85
N PRO A 49 -4.33 -13.22 -1.81
CA PRO A 49 -4.91 -12.57 -0.66
C PRO A 49 -5.77 -11.41 -1.15
N ALA A 50 -7.05 -11.41 -0.78
CA ALA A 50 -7.91 -10.28 -1.06
C ALA A 50 -7.17 -9.01 -0.61
N PRO A 51 -7.21 -7.91 -1.37
CA PRO A 51 -6.51 -6.71 -0.96
C PRO A 51 -6.97 -6.37 0.46
N ILE A 52 -6.03 -6.40 1.40
CA ILE A 52 -6.25 -6.03 2.79
C ILE A 52 -6.42 -4.52 2.74
N VAL A 53 -7.63 -4.07 2.40
CA VAL A 53 -7.97 -2.64 2.29
C VAL A 53 -8.09 -2.13 3.72
N PRO A 54 -7.12 -1.35 4.22
CA PRO A 54 -7.29 -0.75 5.52
C PRO A 54 -8.28 0.39 5.38
N ALA A 55 -8.97 0.68 6.48
CA ALA A 55 -9.49 2.01 6.80
C ALA A 55 -10.61 2.65 5.96
N ARG A 56 -10.97 2.27 4.71
CA ARG A 56 -11.97 3.09 3.96
C ARG A 56 -13.31 3.28 4.71
N GLY A 57 -13.95 2.18 5.12
CA GLY A 57 -15.20 2.26 5.92
C GLY A 57 -14.98 2.82 7.33
N GLN A 58 -13.82 2.55 7.95
CA GLN A 58 -13.50 3.07 9.29
C GLN A 58 -13.32 4.60 9.29
N CYS A 59 -12.69 5.17 8.25
CA CYS A 59 -12.60 6.61 8.09
C CYS A 59 -13.97 7.26 7.80
N GLU A 60 -14.91 6.55 7.16
CA GLU A 60 -16.28 7.03 6.91
C GLU A 60 -17.12 7.07 8.21
N ALA A 61 -16.98 6.06 9.09
CA ALA A 61 -17.54 6.09 10.44
C ALA A 61 -17.00 7.25 11.29
N LEU A 62 -15.67 7.48 11.25
CA LEU A 62 -15.06 8.64 11.91
C LEU A 62 -15.52 9.99 11.34
N GLN A 63 -15.73 10.10 10.02
CA GLN A 63 -16.30 11.31 9.43
C GLN A 63 -17.70 11.59 10.00
N THR A 64 -18.51 10.54 10.16
CA THR A 64 -19.82 10.65 10.80
C THR A 64 -19.72 11.08 12.26
N LEU A 65 -18.79 10.52 13.06
CA LEU A 65 -18.52 10.98 14.43
C LEU A 65 -18.21 12.48 14.47
N PHE A 66 -17.31 12.94 13.60
CA PHE A 66 -16.89 14.34 13.50
C PHE A 66 -18.08 15.25 13.20
N GLU A 67 -18.91 14.91 12.22
CA GLU A 67 -20.10 15.70 11.88
C GLU A 67 -21.12 15.73 13.03
N LYS A 68 -21.46 14.56 13.59
CA LYS A 68 -22.50 14.42 14.63
C LYS A 68 -22.14 15.05 15.97
N THR A 69 -20.84 15.17 16.28
CA THR A 69 -20.34 15.73 17.56
C THR A 69 -19.66 17.10 17.41
N ARG A 70 -19.89 17.80 16.29
CA ARG A 70 -19.40 19.16 15.99
C ARG A 70 -17.87 19.27 15.97
N GLY A 71 -17.22 18.45 15.17
CA GLY A 71 -15.76 18.35 15.01
C GLY A 71 -15.03 19.65 14.68
N ALA A 72 -15.66 20.56 13.94
CA ALA A 72 -15.13 21.91 13.70
C ALA A 72 -15.00 22.77 14.98
N SER A 73 -15.64 22.37 16.09
CA SER A 73 -15.67 23.04 17.39
C SER A 73 -14.97 22.26 18.52
N TRP A 74 -14.30 21.15 18.20
CA TRP A 74 -13.43 20.42 19.14
C TRP A 74 -12.19 21.27 19.48
N HIS A 75 -11.51 20.95 20.59
CA HIS A 75 -10.28 21.66 20.97
C HIS A 75 -9.08 21.29 20.08
N ASN A 76 -9.03 20.04 19.62
CA ASN A 76 -8.06 19.54 18.68
C ASN A 76 -8.73 18.62 17.66
N ASN A 77 -8.84 19.11 16.43
CA ASN A 77 -9.32 18.38 15.26
C ASN A 77 -8.21 18.19 14.21
N SER A 78 -6.94 18.26 14.60
CA SER A 78 -5.80 18.16 13.69
C SER A 78 -5.86 16.89 12.84
N GLY A 79 -5.77 17.06 11.52
CA GLY A 79 -5.83 15.99 10.53
C GLY A 79 -7.24 15.50 10.18
N TRP A 80 -8.27 15.76 10.97
CA TRP A 80 -9.62 15.29 10.65
C TRP A 80 -10.12 15.86 9.31
N MET A 81 -10.95 15.09 8.59
CA MET A 81 -11.48 15.43 7.26
C MET A 81 -10.41 15.57 6.14
N THR A 82 -9.17 15.16 6.36
CA THR A 82 -8.14 15.15 5.30
C THR A 82 -8.20 13.87 4.47
N THR A 83 -8.79 13.97 3.26
CA THR A 83 -9.10 12.83 2.38
C THR A 83 -7.90 12.18 1.70
N HIS A 84 -6.73 12.83 1.71
CA HIS A 84 -5.50 12.35 1.07
C HIS A 84 -4.52 11.66 2.02
N VAL A 85 -4.87 11.49 3.29
CA VAL A 85 -4.08 10.73 4.28
C VAL A 85 -4.96 9.75 5.03
N SER A 86 -4.38 8.65 5.53
CA SER A 86 -5.11 7.68 6.35
C SER A 86 -5.64 8.34 7.63
N CYS A 87 -6.85 7.96 8.05
CA CYS A 87 -7.42 8.42 9.31
C CYS A 87 -6.62 7.97 10.55
N CYS A 88 -5.71 7.00 10.42
CA CYS A 88 -4.68 6.67 11.41
C CYS A 88 -3.68 7.83 11.68
N LYS A 89 -3.76 8.95 10.95
CA LYS A 89 -3.00 10.19 11.20
C LYS A 89 -3.85 11.30 11.81
N TRP A 90 -5.14 11.07 12.06
CA TRP A 90 -6.02 12.06 12.68
C TRP A 90 -5.80 12.05 14.20
N HIS A 91 -5.95 13.22 14.84
CA HIS A 91 -5.76 13.35 16.27
C HIS A 91 -6.68 12.39 17.05
N GLY A 92 -6.10 11.60 17.96
CA GLY A 92 -6.82 10.66 18.82
C GLY A 92 -7.04 9.27 18.21
N ILE A 93 -6.66 9.02 16.96
CA ILE A 93 -6.84 7.71 16.31
C ILE A 93 -5.56 6.87 16.45
N THR A 94 -5.71 5.64 16.94
CA THR A 94 -4.64 4.62 16.95
C THR A 94 -5.03 3.48 16.02
N CYS A 95 -4.06 2.99 15.24
CA CYS A 95 -4.22 1.82 14.38
C CYS A 95 -3.17 0.75 14.68
N ASP A 96 -3.44 -0.48 14.27
CA ASP A 96 -2.48 -1.60 14.26
C ASP A 96 -1.46 -1.49 13.09
N ALA A 97 -0.65 -2.54 12.91
CA ALA A 97 0.37 -2.61 11.86
C ALA A 97 -0.25 -2.78 10.46
N GLU A 98 -1.44 -3.35 10.39
CA GLU A 98 -2.23 -3.60 9.19
C GLU A 98 -3.02 -2.35 8.75
N GLY A 99 -3.17 -1.36 9.64
CA GLY A 99 -3.80 -0.07 9.39
C GLY A 99 -5.28 0.00 9.74
N PHE A 100 -5.79 -0.94 10.56
CA PHE A 100 -7.14 -0.86 11.12
C PHE A 100 -7.14 -0.05 12.41
N ILE A 101 -8.21 0.72 12.63
CA ILE A 101 -8.41 1.46 13.87
C ILE A 101 -8.60 0.48 15.04
N THR A 102 -7.77 0.63 16.07
CA THR A 102 -7.83 -0.15 17.32
C THR A 102 -8.22 0.69 18.53
N LYS A 103 -8.12 2.04 18.44
CA LYS A 103 -8.46 2.94 19.54
C LYS A 103 -8.86 4.33 19.06
N ILE A 104 -9.83 4.94 19.75
CA ILE A 104 -10.27 6.32 19.56
C ILE A 104 -10.21 7.02 20.92
N GLU A 105 -9.30 7.99 21.08
CA GLU A 105 -9.10 8.76 22.31
C GLU A 105 -9.23 10.25 22.05
N LEU A 106 -10.37 10.82 22.46
CA LEU A 106 -10.66 12.25 22.37
C LEU A 106 -10.99 12.87 23.75
N PRO A 107 -10.21 12.57 24.82
CA PRO A 107 -10.51 13.03 26.17
C PRO A 107 -10.48 14.55 26.24
N PHE A 108 -11.44 15.13 26.97
CA PHE A 108 -11.60 16.58 27.16
C PHE A 108 -11.69 17.39 25.85
N ASN A 109 -11.94 16.75 24.69
CA ASN A 109 -11.84 17.41 23.38
C ASN A 109 -13.12 18.17 22.93
N LYS A 110 -14.05 18.44 23.86
CA LYS A 110 -15.30 19.20 23.62
C LYS A 110 -16.18 18.60 22.50
N LEU A 111 -16.29 17.27 22.48
CA LEU A 111 -17.30 16.55 21.69
C LEU A 111 -18.69 16.98 22.17
N ALA A 112 -19.55 17.42 21.24
CA ALA A 112 -20.86 17.98 21.58
C ALA A 112 -21.91 17.65 20.51
N GLY A 113 -22.81 16.71 20.82
CA GLY A 113 -23.85 16.26 19.91
C GLY A 113 -24.32 14.86 20.27
N VAL A 114 -24.59 14.04 19.26
CA VAL A 114 -24.99 12.63 19.41
C VAL A 114 -23.83 11.74 18.99
N LEU A 115 -23.56 10.68 19.75
CA LEU A 115 -22.62 9.64 19.32
C LEU A 115 -23.32 8.78 18.23
N PRO A 116 -22.72 8.54 17.06
CA PRO A 116 -23.30 7.62 16.08
C PRO A 116 -23.37 6.19 16.64
N ASP A 117 -24.27 5.37 16.09
CA ASP A 117 -24.38 3.95 16.48
C ASP A 117 -23.34 3.06 15.75
N ASP A 118 -22.73 3.57 14.67
CA ASP A 118 -21.79 2.85 13.78
C ASP A 118 -20.30 3.06 14.15
N ILE A 119 -19.97 3.19 15.45
CA ILE A 119 -18.61 3.43 15.99
C ILE A 119 -18.29 2.54 17.20
#